data_AF-A0A7C4PAZ7-F1
#
_entry.id   AF-A0A7C4PAZ7-F1
#
_cell.length_a   1.000
_cell.length_b   1.000
_cell.length_c   1.000
_cell.angle_alpha   90.00
_cell.angle_beta   90.00
_cell.angle_gamma   90.00
#
_symmetry.space_group_name_H-M   'P 1'
#
loop_
_entity.id
_entity.type
_entity.pdbx_description
1 polymer ?
#
loop_
_entity_poly.entity_id
_entity_poly.type
_entity_poly.pdbx_seq_one_letter_code
_entity_poly.pdbx_strand_id
1 'polypeptide(L)'
;MNNSTKKILIVLGSILLIGTLALVGFIMFSYFKGGEENYITPEKDKLETSQQVIEDLTILQKAVESYFAKNLEYPEKLEALIPEFLKSIPKDPATGKPYIYETDIEESYSISVPDPSKYKLQVFKYENDVLIQE
;
A
#
# COMPACT_ATOMS: atom_id res chain seq x y z
N MET A 1 -17.96 9.23 -65.74
CA MET A 1 -16.78 9.41 -64.85
C MET A 1 -15.50 9.34 -65.68
N ASN A 2 -14.75 10.43 -65.75
CA ASN A 2 -13.57 10.62 -66.59
C ASN A 2 -12.38 9.77 -66.07
N ASN A 3 -11.52 9.27 -66.97
CA ASN A 3 -10.35 8.46 -66.63
C ASN A 3 -9.37 9.19 -65.67
N SER A 4 -9.33 10.52 -65.72
CA SER A 4 -8.61 11.39 -64.79
C SER A 4 -9.20 11.33 -63.37
N THR A 5 -10.52 11.37 -63.23
CA THR A 5 -11.20 11.29 -61.93
C THR A 5 -11.00 9.93 -61.26
N LYS A 6 -10.95 8.84 -62.05
CA LYS A 6 -10.65 7.48 -61.55
C LYS A 6 -9.22 7.37 -61.03
N LYS A 7 -8.23 7.95 -61.73
CA LYS A 7 -6.83 7.97 -61.29
C LYS A 7 -6.65 8.74 -59.98
N ILE A 8 -7.32 9.88 -59.82
CA ILE A 8 -7.29 10.66 -58.58
C ILE A 8 -7.88 9.87 -57.41
N LEU A 9 -9.03 9.20 -57.62
CA LEU A 9 -9.65 8.34 -56.59
C LEU A 9 -8.75 7.17 -56.17
N ILE A 10 -8.04 6.55 -57.13
CA ILE A 10 -7.09 5.47 -56.83
C ILE A 10 -5.91 5.99 -56.02
N VAL A 11 -5.35 7.15 -56.38
CA VAL A 11 -4.22 7.76 -55.64
C VAL A 11 -4.64 8.13 -54.22
N LEU A 12 -5.81 8.74 -54.05
CA LEU A 12 -6.35 9.09 -52.72
C LEU A 12 -6.61 7.86 -51.85
N GLY A 13 -7.17 6.79 -52.44
CA GLY A 13 -7.38 5.51 -51.75
C GLY A 13 -6.07 4.88 -51.28
N SER A 14 -5.02 4.91 -52.12
CA SER A 14 -3.70 4.39 -51.76
C SER A 14 -3.04 5.17 -50.62
N ILE A 15 -3.17 6.51 -50.60
CA ILE A 15 -2.62 7.35 -49.51
C ILE A 15 -3.33 7.03 -48.19
N LEU A 16 -4.66 6.88 -48.21
CA LEU A 16 -5.43 6.49 -47.03
C LEU A 16 -5.01 5.12 -46.50
N LEU A 17 -4.83 4.14 -47.39
CA LEU A 17 -4.39 2.78 -47.02
C LEU A 17 -2.97 2.77 -46.40
N ILE A 18 -2.05 3.56 -46.95
CA ILE A 18 -0.69 3.68 -46.40
C ILE A 18 -0.75 4.33 -45.00
N GLY A 19 -1.59 5.36 -44.84
CA GLY A 19 -1.79 6.02 -43.56
C GLY A 19 -2.36 5.07 -42.49
N THR A 20 -3.33 4.22 -42.84
CA THR A 20 -3.88 3.25 -41.87
C THR A 20 -2.87 2.17 -41.49
N LEU A 21 -2.09 1.66 -42.45
CA LEU A 21 -1.03 0.68 -42.17
C LEU A 21 0.07 1.27 -41.29
N ALA A 22 0.47 2.52 -41.51
CA ALA A 22 1.43 3.22 -40.67
C ALA A 22 0.92 3.40 -39.23
N LEU A 23 -0.37 3.75 -39.06
CA LEU A 23 -0.99 3.89 -37.74
C LEU A 23 -1.02 2.55 -36.99
N VAL A 24 -1.43 1.47 -37.65
CA VAL A 24 -1.45 0.12 -37.07
C VAL A 24 -0.03 -0.32 -36.67
N GLY A 25 0.96 -0.10 -37.55
CA GLY A 25 2.36 -0.42 -37.25
C GLY A 25 2.90 0.36 -36.05
N PHE A 26 2.55 1.65 -35.92
CA PHE A 26 2.95 2.49 -34.79
C PHE A 26 2.34 2.02 -33.46
N ILE A 27 1.05 1.67 -33.48
CA ILE A 27 0.36 1.10 -32.31
C ILE A 27 1.03 -0.21 -31.91
N MET A 28 1.25 -1.11 -32.86
CA MET A 28 1.86 -2.43 -32.61
C MET A 28 3.29 -2.31 -32.08
N PHE A 29 4.10 -1.40 -32.62
CA PHE A 29 5.44 -1.07 -32.13
C PHE A 29 5.42 -0.51 -30.69
N SER A 30 4.42 0.30 -30.36
CA SER A 30 4.24 0.84 -29.00
C SER A 30 3.88 -0.26 -28.00
N TYR A 31 3.04 -1.23 -28.41
CA TYR A 31 2.74 -2.41 -27.58
C TYR A 31 3.94 -3.33 -27.40
N PHE A 32 4.76 -3.56 -28.44
CA PHE A 32 5.95 -4.40 -28.35
C PHE A 32 7.03 -3.83 -27.42
N LYS A 33 7.15 -2.50 -27.31
CA LYS A 33 8.06 -1.86 -26.34
C LYS A 33 7.59 -1.99 -24.88
N GLY A 34 6.31 -2.28 -24.66
CA GLY A 34 5.72 -2.47 -23.32
C GLY A 34 5.79 -3.91 -22.80
N GLY A 35 6.70 -4.74 -23.31
CA GLY A 35 6.87 -6.14 -22.89
C GLY A 35 7.51 -6.29 -21.49
N GLU A 36 7.27 -7.44 -20.85
CA GLU A 36 7.63 -7.81 -19.48
C GLU A 36 9.08 -7.49 -19.05
N GLU A 37 10.01 -7.45 -20.00
CA GLU A 37 11.43 -7.18 -19.79
C GLU A 37 11.75 -5.74 -19.33
N ASN A 38 10.83 -4.78 -19.50
CA ASN A 38 10.95 -3.41 -18.98
C ASN A 38 10.05 -3.14 -17.76
N TYR A 39 9.37 -4.16 -17.23
CA TYR A 39 8.56 -4.03 -16.03
C TYR A 39 9.47 -4.04 -14.78
N ILE A 40 9.77 -2.85 -14.25
CA ILE A 40 10.29 -2.73 -12.90
C ILE A 40 9.09 -2.98 -11.97
N THR A 41 9.01 -4.15 -11.34
CA THR A 41 7.96 -4.45 -10.35
C THR A 41 7.96 -3.35 -9.29
N PRO A 42 6.92 -2.52 -9.19
CA PRO A 42 6.84 -1.56 -8.11
C PRO A 42 6.60 -2.34 -6.83
N GLU A 43 7.59 -2.41 -5.95
CA GLU A 43 7.54 -2.43 -4.47
C GLU A 43 6.27 -3.00 -3.76
N LYS A 44 5.61 -4.00 -4.34
CA LYS A 44 4.29 -4.47 -3.91
C LYS A 44 4.35 -5.13 -2.53
N ASP A 45 5.41 -5.89 -2.27
CA ASP A 45 5.67 -6.51 -0.96
C ASP A 45 5.81 -5.49 0.17
N LYS A 46 6.48 -4.35 -0.07
CA LYS A 46 6.71 -3.38 1.02
C LYS A 46 5.47 -2.55 1.32
N LEU A 47 4.63 -2.30 0.31
CA LEU A 47 3.39 -1.55 0.49
C LEU A 47 2.35 -2.38 1.25
N GLU A 48 2.22 -3.66 0.95
CA GLU A 48 1.35 -4.61 1.67
C GLU A 48 1.82 -4.80 3.13
N THR A 49 3.13 -5.02 3.34
CA THR A 49 3.69 -5.20 4.71
C THR A 49 3.46 -3.95 5.57
N SER A 50 3.56 -2.77 4.98
CA SER A 50 3.31 -1.49 5.66
C SER A 50 1.84 -1.30 6.04
N GLN A 51 0.92 -1.67 5.14
CA GLN A 51 -0.52 -1.62 5.41
C GLN A 51 -0.91 -2.57 6.55
N GLN A 52 -0.38 -3.80 6.53
CA GLN A 52 -0.64 -4.76 7.60
C GLN A 52 -0.17 -4.25 8.97
N VAL A 53 1.01 -3.61 9.04
CA VAL A 53 1.47 -2.99 10.30
C VAL A 53 0.51 -1.92 10.79
N ILE A 54 0.03 -1.05 9.89
CA ILE A 54 -0.90 0.03 10.28
C ILE A 54 -2.21 -0.57 10.82
N GLU A 55 -2.72 -1.62 10.18
CA GLU A 55 -3.90 -2.34 10.66
C GLU A 55 -3.66 -2.98 12.03
N ASP A 56 -2.55 -3.68 12.21
CA ASP A 56 -2.18 -4.33 13.47
C ASP A 56 -2.05 -3.31 14.61
N LEU A 57 -1.35 -2.20 14.39
CA LEU A 57 -1.21 -1.12 15.38
C LEU A 57 -2.56 -0.48 15.71
N THR A 58 -3.42 -0.26 14.71
CA THR A 58 -4.78 0.28 14.91
C THR A 58 -5.64 -0.66 15.74
N ILE A 59 -5.55 -1.97 15.51
CA ILE A 59 -6.28 -2.98 16.28
C ILE A 59 -5.80 -3.01 17.73
N LEU A 60 -4.48 -2.99 17.94
CA LEU A 60 -3.89 -2.95 19.27
C LEU A 60 -4.30 -1.68 20.03
N GLN A 61 -4.23 -0.51 19.38
CA GLN A 61 -4.66 0.77 19.95
C GLN A 61 -6.11 0.69 20.45
N LYS A 62 -7.04 0.28 19.58
CA LYS A 62 -8.47 0.18 19.92
C LYS A 62 -8.72 -0.79 21.08
N ALA A 63 -7.96 -1.88 21.15
CA ALA A 63 -8.08 -2.85 22.23
C ALA A 63 -7.58 -2.28 23.56
N VAL A 64 -6.44 -1.57 23.56
CA VAL A 64 -5.91 -0.87 24.74
C VAL A 64 -6.88 0.20 25.24
N GLU A 65 -7.45 0.99 24.34
CA GLU A 65 -8.46 2.01 24.69
C GLU A 65 -9.74 1.37 25.25
N SER A 66 -10.18 0.26 24.68
CA SER A 66 -11.35 -0.48 25.19
C SER A 66 -11.07 -1.05 26.58
N TYR A 67 -9.85 -1.52 26.84
CA TYR A 67 -9.42 -1.97 28.15
C TYR A 67 -9.44 -0.82 29.17
N PHE A 68 -8.90 0.35 28.79
CA PHE A 68 -8.92 1.54 29.65
C PHE A 68 -10.36 2.00 29.93
N ALA A 69 -11.23 2.05 28.93
CA ALA A 69 -12.63 2.44 29.11
C ALA A 69 -13.38 1.54 30.10
N LYS A 70 -12.98 0.27 30.24
CA LYS A 70 -13.56 -0.68 31.18
C LYS A 70 -12.94 -0.61 32.57
N ASN A 71 -11.60 -0.51 32.65
CA ASN A 71 -10.85 -0.69 33.89
C ASN A 71 -10.34 0.63 34.50
N LEU A 72 -10.42 1.74 33.76
CA LEU A 72 -9.87 3.06 34.07
C LEU A 72 -8.34 3.08 34.22
N GLU A 73 -7.67 2.04 33.74
CA GLU A 73 -6.22 1.86 33.74
C GLU A 73 -5.82 1.14 32.43
N TYR A 74 -4.63 1.46 31.91
CA TYR A 74 -4.03 0.76 30.77
C TYR A 74 -3.50 -0.61 31.21
N PRO A 75 -3.52 -1.61 30.33
CA PRO A 75 -3.05 -2.95 30.68
C PRO A 75 -1.54 -2.94 30.92
N GLU A 76 -1.03 -3.60 31.96
CA GLU A 76 0.43 -3.71 32.18
C GLU A 76 1.17 -4.35 30.99
N LYS A 77 0.48 -5.23 30.26
CA LYS A 77 1.01 -5.95 29.08
C LYS A 77 -0.10 -6.23 28.07
N LEU A 78 0.24 -6.31 26.79
CA LEU A 78 -0.72 -6.59 25.71
C LEU A 78 -1.48 -7.91 25.90
N GLU A 79 -0.91 -8.91 26.57
CA GLU A 79 -1.58 -10.19 26.83
C GLU A 79 -2.85 -10.04 27.68
N ALA A 80 -2.97 -8.98 28.49
CA ALA A 80 -4.18 -8.71 29.28
C ALA A 80 -5.40 -8.34 28.40
N LEU A 81 -5.19 -8.04 27.12
CA LEU A 81 -6.25 -7.79 26.15
C LEU A 81 -6.96 -9.09 25.73
N ILE A 82 -6.36 -10.25 25.96
CA ILE A 82 -6.91 -11.55 25.59
C ILE A 82 -7.66 -12.16 26.78
N PRO A 83 -8.81 -12.83 26.57
CA PRO A 83 -9.51 -13.02 25.28
C PRO A 83 -10.57 -11.96 24.98
N GLU A 84 -10.79 -11.02 25.91
CA GLU A 84 -11.98 -10.17 25.90
C GLU A 84 -11.95 -9.11 24.80
N PHE A 85 -10.80 -8.45 24.61
CA PHE A 85 -10.65 -7.37 23.63
C PHE A 85 -9.99 -7.84 22.33
N LEU A 86 -9.16 -8.89 22.42
CA LEU A 86 -8.48 -9.51 21.29
C LEU A 86 -8.52 -11.04 21.37
N LYS A 87 -8.56 -11.68 20.20
CA LYS A 87 -8.39 -13.13 20.09
C LYS A 87 -6.94 -13.58 20.25
N SER A 88 -6.01 -12.77 19.75
CA SER A 88 -4.57 -13.01 19.77
C SER A 88 -3.83 -11.70 19.54
N ILE A 89 -2.60 -11.58 20.04
CA ILE A 89 -1.74 -10.44 19.77
C ILE A 89 -1.08 -10.63 18.38
N PRO A 90 -1.25 -9.69 17.43
CA PRO A 90 -0.55 -9.74 16.16
C PRO A 90 0.98 -9.60 16.35
N LYS A 91 1.73 -10.04 15.35
CA LYS A 91 3.19 -9.94 15.34
C LYS A 91 3.61 -9.12 14.13
N ASP A 92 4.69 -8.37 14.30
CA ASP A 92 5.27 -7.54 13.27
C ASP A 92 5.57 -8.37 12.00
N PRO A 93 4.95 -8.09 10.84
CA PRO A 93 5.08 -8.93 9.64
C PRO A 93 6.48 -8.91 9.03
N ALA A 94 7.31 -7.88 9.26
CA ALA A 94 8.67 -7.83 8.73
C ALA A 94 9.70 -8.58 9.60
N THR A 95 9.52 -8.59 10.92
CA THR A 95 10.48 -9.22 11.85
C THR A 95 9.98 -10.50 12.49
N GLY A 96 8.67 -10.76 12.47
CA GLY A 96 8.01 -11.84 13.20
C GLY A 96 8.04 -11.67 14.73
N LYS A 97 8.49 -10.51 15.22
CA LYS A 97 8.61 -10.20 16.65
C LYS A 97 7.33 -9.57 17.18
N PRO A 98 7.05 -9.64 18.50
CA PRO A 98 5.96 -8.87 19.09
C PRO A 98 6.20 -7.37 18.93
N TYR A 99 5.12 -6.60 18.88
CA TYR A 99 5.15 -5.15 18.99
C TYR A 99 5.69 -4.72 20.36
N ILE A 100 6.38 -3.58 20.39
CA ILE A 100 6.87 -2.97 21.63
C ILE A 100 5.72 -2.21 22.26
N TYR A 101 5.46 -2.48 23.53
CA TYR A 101 4.41 -1.83 24.32
C TYR A 101 5.00 -1.29 25.62
N GLU A 102 4.74 -0.03 25.91
CA GLU A 102 5.14 0.66 27.13
C GLU A 102 3.94 1.43 27.68
N THR A 103 3.78 1.47 29.01
CA THR A 103 2.67 2.18 29.65
C THR A 103 3.09 2.73 31.00
N ASP A 104 2.48 3.87 31.37
CA ASP A 104 2.50 4.44 32.71
C ASP A 104 1.21 4.11 33.50
N ILE A 105 0.46 3.08 33.06
CA ILE A 105 -0.78 2.53 33.63
C ILE A 105 -1.95 3.54 33.71
N GLU A 106 -1.77 4.69 34.32
CA GLU A 106 -2.80 5.70 34.54
C GLU A 106 -2.72 6.86 33.55
N GLU A 107 -1.52 7.22 33.09
CA GLU A 107 -1.31 8.46 32.33
C GLU A 107 -1.19 8.25 30.82
N SER A 108 -0.43 7.24 30.38
CA SER A 108 -0.13 7.08 28.95
C SER A 108 0.26 5.66 28.56
N TYR A 109 0.23 5.38 27.26
CA TYR A 109 0.79 4.18 26.66
C TYR A 109 1.39 4.48 25.28
N SER A 110 2.26 3.60 24.82
CA SER A 110 2.76 3.62 23.44
C SER A 110 2.85 2.20 22.87
N ILE A 111 2.56 2.06 21.58
CA ILE A 111 2.73 0.83 20.80
C ILE A 111 3.61 1.17 19.60
N SER A 112 4.69 0.42 19.38
CA SER A 112 5.62 0.67 18.29
C SER A 112 6.16 -0.62 17.64
N VAL A 113 6.66 -0.48 16.40
CA VAL A 113 7.32 -1.59 15.69
C VAL A 113 8.69 -1.89 16.28
N PRO A 114 9.12 -3.17 16.32
CA PRO A 114 10.41 -3.56 16.89
C PRO A 114 11.62 -3.18 16.03
N ASP A 115 11.44 -3.00 14.71
CA ASP A 115 12.49 -2.52 13.79
C ASP A 115 11.89 -1.52 12.77
N PRO A 116 11.80 -0.23 13.15
CA PRO A 116 11.41 0.89 12.28
C PRO A 116 12.05 0.90 10.88
N SER A 117 13.31 0.47 10.79
CA SER A 117 14.11 0.57 9.56
C SER A 117 13.57 -0.35 8.45
N LYS A 118 12.79 -1.37 8.80
CA LYS A 118 12.18 -2.31 7.86
C LYS A 118 11.09 -1.69 7.01
N TYR A 119 10.46 -0.64 7.51
CA TYR A 119 9.24 -0.12 6.93
C TYR A 119 9.49 1.09 6.02
N LYS A 120 10.62 1.80 6.15
CA LYS A 120 10.84 3.11 5.48
C LYS A 120 9.65 4.08 5.67
N LEU A 121 8.76 3.78 6.61
CA LEU A 121 7.57 4.54 6.93
C LEU A 121 8.00 5.62 7.90
N GLN A 122 7.55 6.85 7.63
CA GLN A 122 7.88 8.04 8.41
C GLN A 122 6.98 8.19 9.65
N VAL A 123 6.26 7.16 10.09
CA VAL A 123 5.19 7.32 11.08
C VAL A 123 5.56 6.61 12.37
N PHE A 124 5.99 7.39 13.36
CA PHE A 124 6.48 6.88 14.63
C PHE A 124 5.83 7.65 15.76
N LYS A 125 4.93 6.96 16.47
CA LYS A 125 4.34 7.33 17.77
C LYS A 125 2.92 7.90 17.66
N TYR A 126 2.01 7.21 18.34
CA TYR A 126 0.79 7.80 18.86
C TYR A 126 1.09 8.31 20.27
N GLU A 127 0.91 9.60 20.50
CA GLU A 127 0.96 10.21 21.83
C GLU A 127 -0.35 10.97 22.01
N ASN A 128 -1.23 10.47 22.89
CA ASN A 128 -2.53 11.09 23.20
C ASN A 128 -3.38 11.41 21.96
N ASP A 129 -3.70 10.40 21.14
CA ASP A 129 -4.46 10.53 19.87
C ASP A 129 -3.79 11.34 18.75
N VAL A 130 -2.53 11.76 18.91
CA VAL A 130 -1.77 12.46 17.87
C VAL A 130 -0.73 11.55 17.25
N LEU A 131 -0.82 11.40 15.94
CA LEU A 131 0.13 10.66 15.10
C LEU A 131 1.28 11.61 14.75
N ILE A 132 2.46 11.37 15.33
CA ILE A 132 3.65 12.20 15.12
C ILE A 132 4.53 11.56 14.03
N GLN A 133 5.03 12.39 13.11
CA GLN A 133 5.86 12.01 11.97
C GLN A 133 7.24 12.64 12.17
N GLU A 134 8.27 11.83 12.44
CA GLU A 134 9.70 12.24 12.39
C GLU A 134 10.48 11.39 11.38
#